data_AF-W9AL26-F1
#
_entry.id   AF-W9AL26-F1
#
_cell.length_a   1.000
_cell.length_b   1.000
_cell.length_c   1.000
_cell.angle_alpha   90.00
_cell.angle_beta   90.00
_cell.angle_gamma   90.00
#
_symmetry.space_group_name_H-M   'P 1'
#
loop_
_entity.id
_entity.type
_entity.pdbx_description
1 polymer ?
#
loop_
_entity_poly.entity_id
_entity_poly.type
_entity_poly.pdbx_seq_one_letter_code
_entity_poly.pdbx_strand_id
1 'polypeptide(L)' 'MKKIPFKLFLKHYIGFVMILLLITFLLGSSNAISVPFLITVALPITAVMLFTGWDEKLKKYLP' A
#
# COMPACT_ATOMS: atom_id res chain seq x y z
N MET A 1 -9.74 16.36 7.65
CA MET A 1 -9.17 15.00 7.43
C MET A 1 -10.22 13.97 7.75
N LYS A 2 -10.46 13.00 6.86
CA LYS A 2 -11.38 11.89 7.11
C LYS A 2 -10.87 11.12 8.33
N LYS A 3 -11.71 10.89 9.35
CA LYS A 3 -11.32 10.12 10.54
C LYS A 3 -11.30 8.64 10.15
N ILE A 4 -10.13 8.16 9.73
CA ILE A 4 -9.95 6.76 9.33
C ILE A 4 -9.54 5.97 10.56
N PRO A 5 -10.29 4.91 10.94
CA PRO A 5 -9.93 4.11 12.09
C PRO A 5 -8.61 3.39 11.81
N PHE A 6 -7.73 3.36 12.81
CA PHE A 6 -6.39 2.76 12.70
C PHE A 6 -6.46 1.30 12.22
N LYS A 7 -7.48 0.54 12.64
CA LYS A 7 -7.75 -0.82 12.19
C LYS A 7 -7.94 -0.91 10.66
N LEU A 8 -8.62 0.05 10.05
CA LEU A 8 -8.83 0.09 8.60
C LEU A 8 -7.54 0.45 7.87
N PHE A 9 -6.77 1.40 8.40
CA PHE A 9 -5.44 1.74 7.89
C PHE A 9 -4.52 0.52 7.89
N LEU A 10 -4.41 -0.18 9.02
CA LEU A 10 -3.55 -1.35 9.16
C LEU A 10 -3.94 -2.48 8.20
N LYS A 11 -5.24 -2.70 7.99
CA LYS A 11 -5.74 -3.70 7.02
C LYS A 11 -5.29 -3.39 5.59
N HIS A 12 -5.43 -2.15 5.15
CA HIS A 12 -5.01 -1.74 3.80
C HIS A 12 -3.50 -1.77 3.65
N TYR A 13 -2.77 -1.33 4.67
CA TYR A 13 -1.33 -1.34 4.71
C TYR A 13 -0.75 -2.76 4.56
N ILE A 14 -1.26 -3.72 5.34
CA ILE A 14 -0.83 -5.12 5.24
C ILE A 14 -1.12 -5.68 3.85
N GLY A 15 -2.33 -5.44 3.32
CA GLY A 15 -2.68 -5.87 1.96
C GLY A 15 -1.75 -5.30 0.89
N PHE A 16 -1.42 -4.02 0.99
CA PHE A 16 -0.51 -3.35 0.05
C PHE A 16 0.92 -3.90 0.15
N VAL A 17 1.42 -4.12 1.37
CA VAL A 17 2.74 -4.75 1.59
C VAL A 17 2.77 -6.17 1.02
N MET A 18 1.71 -6.95 1.17
CA MET A 18 1.64 -8.30 0.58
C MET A 18 1.70 -8.27 -0.95
N ILE A 19 1.02 -7.32 -1.59
CA ILE A 19 1.08 -7.13 -3.04
C ILE A 19 2.50 -6.75 -3.47
N LEU A 20 3.14 -5.80 -2.78
CA LEU A 20 4.52 -5.40 -3.05
C LEU A 20 5.51 -6.55 -2.88
N LEU A 21 5.34 -7.38 -1.85
CA LEU A 21 6.14 -8.58 -1.63
C LEU A 21 5.94 -9.60 -2.77
N LEU A 22 4.70 -9.81 -3.21
CA LEU A 22 4.41 -10.69 -4.34
C LEU A 22 5.05 -10.18 -5.64
N ILE A 23 4.97 -8.88 -5.91
CA ILE A 23 5.62 -8.24 -7.06
C ILE A 23 7.14 -8.42 -6.97
N THR A 24 7.74 -8.19 -5.81
CA THR A 24 9.18 -8.34 -5.59
C THR A 24 9.63 -9.79 -5.78
N PHE A 25 8.80 -10.75 -5.36
CA PHE A 25 9.04 -12.17 -5.59
C PHE A 25 8.97 -12.54 -7.08
N LEU A 26 7.95 -12.05 -7.80
CA LEU A 26 7.74 -12.31 -9.22
C LEU A 26 8.79 -11.65 -10.12
N LEU A 27 9.21 -10.43 -9.82
CA LEU A 27 10.25 -9.72 -10.58
C LEU A 27 11.65 -10.30 -10.36
N GLY A 28 11.78 -11.26 -9.43
CA GLY A 28 13.06 -11.74 -8.95
C GLY A 28 13.69 -10.71 -8.03
N SER A 29 14.17 -11.19 -6.87
CA SER A 29 14.87 -10.37 -5.89
C SER A 29 16.16 -9.80 -6.49
N SER A 30 16.08 -8.66 -7.18
CA SER A 30 17.26 -7.87 -7.49
C SER A 30 17.82 -7.34 -6.17
N ASN A 31 19.14 -7.38 -5.99
CA ASN A 31 19.82 -6.88 -4.78
C ASN A 31 19.53 -5.38 -4.48
N ALA A 32 18.84 -4.68 -5.39
CA ALA A 32 18.49 -3.27 -5.26
C ALA A 32 17.26 -3.01 -4.38
N ILE A 33 16.36 -3.97 -4.19
CA ILE A 33 15.09 -3.75 -3.47
C ILE A 33 15.08 -4.56 -2.18
N SER A 34 15.30 -3.88 -1.05
CA SER A 34 15.24 -4.50 0.28
C SER A 34 13.81 -4.47 0.84
N VAL A 35 13.40 -5.54 1.52
CA VAL A 35 12.10 -5.64 2.19
C VAL A 35 11.83 -4.47 3.16
N PRO A 36 12.80 -3.99 3.97
CA PRO A 36 12.61 -2.81 4.81
C PRO A 36 12.30 -1.53 4.02
N PHE A 37 12.87 -1.39 2.82
CA PHE A 37 12.59 -0.25 1.95
C PHE A 37 11.15 -0.27 1.45
N LEU A 38 10.66 -1.45 1.02
CA LEU A 38 9.26 -1.62 0.58
C LEU A 38 8.25 -1.28 1.68
N ILE A 39 8.50 -1.74 2.90
CA ILE A 39 7.67 -1.45 4.09
C ILE A 39 7.64 0.06 4.35
N THR A 40 8.82 0.71 4.28
CA THR A 40 8.95 2.15 4.53
C THR A 40 8.20 2.98 3.48
N VAL A 41 8.25 2.58 2.21
CA VAL A 41 7.56 3.26 1.10
C VAL A 41 6.06 2.96 1.08
N ALA A 42 5.65 1.76 1.49
CA ALA A 42 4.25 1.37 1.58
C ALA A 42 3.44 2.22 2.56
N LEU A 43 4.09 2.68 3.63
CA LEU A 43 3.47 3.40 4.74
C LEU A 43 2.94 4.80 4.32
N PRO A 44 3.74 5.70 3.72
CA PRO A 44 3.26 6.98 3.22
C PRO A 44 2.31 6.81 2.03
N ILE A 45 2.51 5.82 1.15
CA ILE A 45 1.58 5.56 0.03
C ILE A 45 0.19 5.20 0.56
N THR A 46 0.13 4.26 1.51
CA THR A 46 -1.14 3.85 2.13
C THR A 46 -1.81 5.01 2.84
N ALA A 47 -1.03 5.85 3.53
CA ALA A 47 -1.53 7.06 4.18
C ALA A 47 -2.13 8.03 3.17
N VAL A 48 -1.41 8.37 2.10
CA VAL A 48 -1.93 9.26 1.05
C VAL A 48 -3.19 8.66 0.44
N MET A 49 -3.20 7.38 0.09
CA MET A 49 -4.33 6.75 -0.59
C MET A 49 -5.62 6.77 0.24
N LEU A 50 -5.49 6.51 1.56
CA LEU A 50 -6.61 6.54 2.50
C LEU A 50 -7.03 7.96 2.86
N PHE A 51 -6.10 8.84 3.25
CA PHE A 51 -6.42 10.20 3.71
C PHE A 51 -6.91 11.12 2.60
N THR A 52 -6.47 10.91 1.35
CA THR A 52 -6.95 11.67 0.18
C THR A 52 -8.17 11.05 -0.50
N GLY A 53 -8.59 9.84 -0.07
CA GLY A 53 -9.72 9.12 -0.67
C GLY A 53 -9.46 8.66 -2.11
N TRP A 54 -8.20 8.47 -2.49
CA TRP A 54 -7.86 7.92 -3.81
C TRP A 54 -8.41 6.51 -4.01
N ASP A 55 -8.52 5.71 -2.95
CA ASP A 55 -9.25 4.43 -2.95
C ASP A 55 -10.66 4.57 -3.53
N GLU A 56 -11.44 5.54 -3.03
CA GLU A 56 -12.83 5.74 -3.45
C GLU A 56 -12.90 6.29 -4.88
N LYS A 57 -11.93 7.12 -5.28
CA LYS A 57 -11.84 7.62 -6.64
C LYS A 57 -11.50 6.49 -7.62
N LEU A 58 -10.53 5.64 -7.31
CA LEU A 58 -10.12 4.52 -8.17
C LEU A 58 -11.24 3.49 -8.33
N LYS A 59 -11.95 3.15 -7.26
CA LYS A 59 -13.13 2.26 -7.32
C LYS A 59 -14.24 2.77 -8.23
N LYS A 60 -14.32 4.08 -8.46
CA LYS A 60 -15.30 4.66 -9.38
C LYS A 60 -14.95 4.41 -10.85
N TYR A 61 -13.67 4.19 -11.16
CA TYR A 61 -13.17 4.01 -12.53
C TYR A 61 -12.77 2.56 -12.86
N LEU A 62 -12.56 1.71 -11.85
CA LEU A 62 -12.24 0.29 -11.97
C LEU A 62 -13.31 -0.52 -11.24
N PRO A 63 -14.29 -1.11 -11.97
CA PRO A 63 -15.29 -2.01 -11.39
C PRO A 63 -14.69 -3.34 -10.91
#